data_AF-A0A932CCS3-F1
#
_entry.id   AF-A0A932CCS3-F1
#
_cell.length_a   1.000
_cell.length_b   1.000
_cell.length_c   1.000
_cell.angle_alpha   90.00
_cell.angle_beta   90.00
_cell.angle_gamma   90.00
#
_symmetry.space_group_name_H-M   'P 1'
#
loop_
_entity.id
_entity.type
_entity.pdbx_description
1 polymer ?
#
loop_
_entity_poly.entity_id
_entity_poly.type
_entity_poly.pdbx_seq_one_letter_code
_entity_poly.pdbx_strand_id
1 'polypeptide(L)' 'MPKVYDAVKKTNLYVMEQAFAIPWPLPKQYNFWWPWLKNYYGSGAGFVKYSWIDQDLKKSMGY' A
#
# COMPACT_ATOMS: atom_id res chain seq x y z
N MET A 1 -0.01 -2.04 -21.53
CA MET A 1 0.78 -3.16 -22.09
C MET A 1 -0.07 -4.43 -22.14
N PRO A 2 -0.85 -4.67 -23.21
CA PRO A 2 -1.78 -5.80 -23.27
C PRO A 2 -1.12 -7.18 -23.14
N LYS A 3 0.03 -7.38 -23.83
CA LYS A 3 0.76 -8.66 -23.84
C LYS A 3 1.30 -9.09 -22.47
N VAL A 4 1.65 -8.12 -21.60
CA VAL A 4 2.16 -8.41 -20.25
C VAL A 4 1.05 -8.95 -19.36
N TYR A 5 -0.15 -8.36 -19.42
CA TYR A 5 -1.31 -8.85 -18.66
C TYR A 5 -1.69 -10.27 -19.05
N ASP A 6 -1.67 -10.58 -20.35
CA ASP A 6 -1.93 -11.92 -20.84
C ASP A 6 -0.89 -12.94 -20.33
N ALA A 7 0.39 -12.56 -20.33
CA ALA A 7 1.45 -13.41 -19.80
C ALA A 7 1.26 -13.68 -18.30
N VAL A 8 1.05 -12.63 -17.49
CA VAL A 8 0.81 -12.76 -16.05
C VAL A 8 -0.39 -13.65 -15.76
N LYS A 9 -1.50 -13.46 -16.49
CA LYS A 9 -2.72 -14.26 -16.30
C LYS A 9 -2.46 -15.75 -16.57
N LYS A 10 -1.80 -16.09 -17.67
CA LYS A 10 -1.51 -17.49 -18.04
C LYS A 10 -0.56 -18.15 -17.04
N THR A 11 0.52 -17.45 -16.66
CA THR A 11 1.50 -17.99 -15.71
C THR A 11 0.89 -18.15 -14.32
N ASN A 12 0.06 -17.21 -13.87
CA ASN A 12 -0.57 -17.30 -12.55
C ASN A 12 -1.49 -18.54 -12.43
N LEU A 13 -2.24 -18.87 -13.49
CA LEU A 13 -3.06 -20.09 -13.52
C LEU A 13 -2.21 -21.35 -13.41
N TYR A 14 -1.13 -21.46 -14.21
CA TYR A 14 -0.19 -22.58 -14.13
C TYR A 14 0.41 -22.73 -12.72
N VAL A 15 0.82 -21.63 -12.09
CA VAL A 15 1.39 -21.66 -10.73
C VAL A 15 0.33 -22.08 -9.69
N MET A 16 -0.91 -21.65 -9.84
CA MET A 16 -2.01 -22.05 -8.95
C MET A 16 -2.31 -23.56 -9.04
N GLU A 17 -2.19 -24.17 -10.22
CA GLU A 17 -2.33 -25.63 -10.40
C GLU A 17 -1.26 -26.44 -9.65
N GLN A 18 -0.07 -25.87 -9.44
CA GLN A 18 1.02 -26.54 -8.72
C GLN A 18 0.82 -26.56 -7.19
N ALA A 19 -0.15 -25.80 -6.66
CA ALA A 19 -0.50 -25.76 -5.24
C ALA A 19 0.66 -25.50 -4.26
N PHE A 20 1.71 -24.78 -4.68
CA PHE A 20 2.85 -24.42 -3.80
C PHE A 20 2.45 -23.54 -2.62
N ALA A 21 1.38 -22.74 -2.77
CA ALA A 21 0.80 -21.94 -1.71
C ALA A 21 -0.70 -21.80 -1.94
N ILE A 22 -1.49 -21.82 -0.87
CA ILE A 22 -2.92 -21.54 -0.93
C ILE A 22 -3.09 -20.03 -0.68
N PRO A 23 -3.59 -19.26 -1.66
CA PRO A 23 -3.76 -17.83 -1.49
C PRO A 23 -4.89 -17.55 -0.49
N TRP A 24 -4.56 -16.79 0.55
CA TRP A 24 -5.54 -16.28 1.50
C TRP A 24 -6.12 -14.95 0.99
N PRO A 25 -7.37 -14.61 1.34
CA PRO A 25 -7.88 -13.27 1.07
C PRO A 25 -6.96 -12.25 1.74
N LEU A 26 -6.70 -11.13 1.04
CA LEU A 26 -5.89 -10.07 1.61
C LEU A 26 -6.56 -9.57 2.90
N PRO A 27 -5.84 -9.54 4.03
CA PRO A 27 -6.42 -9.11 5.30
C PRO A 27 -6.82 -7.65 5.22
N LYS A 28 -7.86 -7.27 5.98
CA LYS A 28 -8.22 -5.86 6.16
C LYS A 28 -7.05 -5.14 6.84
N GLN A 29 -6.59 -4.07 6.22
CA GLN A 29 -5.57 -3.19 6.79
C GLN A 29 -6.21 -1.89 7.23
N TYR A 30 -5.87 -1.45 8.44
CA TYR A 30 -6.32 -0.19 9.01
C TYR A 30 -5.09 0.69 9.23
N ASN A 31 -5.00 1.77 8.46
CA ASN A 31 -3.92 2.74 8.56
C ASN A 31 -4.45 3.99 9.24
N PHE A 32 -3.82 4.38 10.34
CA PHE A 32 -4.11 5.62 11.06
C PHE A 32 -2.86 6.50 11.02
N TRP A 33 -3.07 7.80 10.90
CA TRP A 33 -1.99 8.78 10.95
C TRP A 33 -2.46 10.05 11.66
N TRP A 34 -1.50 10.80 12.16
CA TRP A 34 -1.78 12.05 12.85
C TRP A 34 -2.30 13.13 11.90
N PRO A 35 -3.16 14.06 12.36
CA PRO A 35 -3.68 15.15 11.52
C PRO A 35 -2.61 16.09 10.95
N TRP A 36 -1.45 16.16 11.62
CA TRP A 36 -0.29 16.94 11.18
C TRP A 36 0.60 16.24 10.15
N LEU A 37 0.34 14.96 9.81
CA LEU A 37 0.98 14.32 8.66
C LEU A 37 0.22 14.72 7.39
N LYS A 38 0.83 15.59 6.59
CA LYS A 38 0.24 16.12 5.36
C LYS A 38 0.69 15.32 4.15
N ASN A 39 -0.17 15.30 3.12
CA ASN A 39 0.07 14.64 1.85
C ASN A 39 0.40 13.14 1.98
N TYR A 40 -0.23 12.49 2.96
CA TYR A 40 -0.20 11.04 3.14
C TYR A 40 -1.60 10.48 2.87
N TYR A 41 -1.69 9.55 1.92
CA TYR A 41 -2.95 8.96 1.47
C TYR A 41 -3.01 7.45 1.73
N GLY A 42 -2.33 6.97 2.78
CA GLY A 42 -2.25 5.54 3.09
C GLY A 42 -1.29 4.76 2.19
N SER A 43 -0.41 5.43 1.44
CA SER A 43 0.58 4.81 0.58
C SER A 43 1.84 4.42 1.36
N GLY A 44 2.44 3.28 1.01
CA GLY A 44 3.63 2.76 1.69
C GLY A 44 4.92 3.57 1.46
N ALA A 45 6.03 3.05 2.00
CA ALA A 45 7.35 3.70 2.10
C ALA A 45 7.86 4.41 0.83
N GLY A 46 7.48 3.95 -0.38
CA GLY A 46 7.91 4.56 -1.65
C GLY A 46 7.43 5.99 -1.90
N PHE A 47 6.40 6.45 -1.19
CA PHE A 47 5.81 7.78 -1.37
C PHE A 47 6.02 8.72 -0.18
N VAL A 48 6.70 8.28 0.88
CA VAL A 48 6.92 9.05 2.12
C VAL A 48 7.66 10.36 1.84
N LYS A 49 8.53 10.39 0.82
CA LYS A 49 9.27 11.60 0.41
C LYS A 49 8.37 12.77 -0.03
N TYR A 50 7.11 12.50 -0.36
CA TYR A 50 6.12 13.52 -0.73
C TYR A 50 5.25 13.93 0.46
N SER A 51 5.32 13.24 1.59
CA SER A 51 4.61 13.60 2.81
C SER A 51 5.47 14.53 3.66
N TRP A 52 4.83 15.38 4.46
CA TRP A 52 5.54 16.29 5.37
C TRP A 52 4.77 16.50 6.68
N ILE A 53 5.45 17.06 7.68
CA ILE A 53 4.86 17.36 8.98
C ILE A 53 4.54 18.85 9.06
N ASP A 54 3.29 19.15 9.39
CA ASP A 54 2.84 20.48 9.79
C ASP A 54 3.24 20.75 11.24
N GLN A 55 4.32 21.51 11.43
CA GLN A 55 4.89 21.77 12.75
C GLN A 55 3.99 22.64 13.62
N ASP A 56 3.24 23.57 13.02
CA ASP A 56 2.36 24.49 13.76
C ASP A 56 1.16 23.73 14.30
N LEU A 57 0.53 22.88 13.48
CA LEU A 57 -0.59 22.03 13.91
C LEU A 57 -0.14 21.00 14.95
N LYS A 58 1.05 20.42 14.79
CA LYS A 58 1.61 19.51 15.79
C LYS A 58 1.75 20.19 17.15
N LYS A 59 2.30 21.41 17.16
CA LYS A 59 2.45 22.23 18.37
C LYS A 59 1.11 22.61 18.99
N SER A 60 0.12 22.99 18.17
CA SER A 60 -1.22 23.34 18.68
C SER A 60 -1.95 22.14 19.30
N MET A 61 -1.57 20.92 18.94
CA MET A 61 -2.07 19.67 19.55
C MET A 61 -1.27 19.22 20.78
N GLY A 62 -0.26 20.00 21.22
CA GLY A 62 0.53 19.73 22.42
C GLY A 62 1.75 18.82 22.21
N TYR A 63 2.24 18.69 20.98
CA TYR A 63 3.39 17.86 20.60
C TYR A 63 4.56 18.65 20.00
#